data_AF-A0A846CR35-F1
#
_entry.id   AF-A0A846CR35-F1
#
_cell.length_a   1.000
_cell.length_b   1.000
_cell.length_c   1.000
_cell.angle_alpha   90.00
_cell.angle_beta   90.00
_cell.angle_gamma   90.00
#
_symmetry.space_group_name_H-M   'P 1'
#
loop_
_entity.id
_entity.type
_entity.pdbx_description
1 polymer ?
#
loop_
_entity_poly.entity_id
_entity_poly.type
_entity_poly.pdbx_seq_one_letter_code
_entity_poly.pdbx_strand_id
1 'polypeptide(L)'
;MSQFLISAVLGLLVTPLTISSVLANPNYNNVSEKISQTIQVQRPGRNQNRIFEQLNLTEEQTEKIIAIRQENQQEIRQSLQNLRNAQAELNTMITGKGNDNQLRKKHSEVLNLRQELAELQFNTLLKIREVLTPEQLQEWSKLMQQRRESRNTP
;
A
#
# COMPACT_ATOMS: atom_id res chain seq x y z
N MET A 1 -44.32 -79.36 -13.31
CA MET A 1 -45.75 -79.21 -12.97
C MET A 1 -46.21 -77.83 -13.44
N SER A 2 -47.30 -77.78 -14.22
CA SER A 2 -48.41 -76.78 -14.25
C SER A 2 -48.08 -75.30 -13.91
N GLN A 3 -48.05 -74.33 -14.84
CA GLN A 3 -49.12 -73.56 -15.51
C GLN A 3 -49.58 -72.24 -14.80
N PHE A 4 -49.82 -71.20 -15.63
CA PHE A 4 -50.73 -70.02 -15.48
C PHE A 4 -50.30 -68.86 -14.53
N LEU A 5 -50.67 -67.56 -14.67
CA LEU A 5 -51.34 -66.70 -15.67
C LEU A 5 -51.13 -65.20 -15.25
N ILE A 6 -51.06 -64.33 -16.26
CA ILE A 6 -51.55 -62.93 -16.45
C ILE A 6 -52.08 -62.09 -15.24
N SER A 7 -51.76 -60.78 -15.31
CA SER A 7 -52.46 -59.56 -14.79
C SER A 7 -51.68 -58.84 -13.68
N ALA A 8 -51.48 -57.52 -13.66
CA ALA A 8 -52.20 -56.42 -14.27
C ALA A 8 -51.28 -55.20 -14.51
N VAL A 9 -51.66 -54.38 -15.49
CA VAL A 9 -51.13 -53.05 -15.78
C VAL A 9 -51.57 -52.07 -14.70
N LEU A 10 -50.67 -51.23 -14.19
CA LEU A 10 -51.00 -49.85 -13.85
C LEU A 10 -49.70 -49.04 -13.74
N GLY A 11 -49.56 -48.10 -14.68
CA GLY A 11 -48.41 -47.21 -14.75
C GLY A 11 -48.40 -46.20 -13.62
N LEU A 12 -47.19 -45.77 -13.27
CA LEU A 12 -46.92 -44.39 -12.93
C LEU A 12 -45.42 -44.15 -13.12
N LEU A 13 -45.14 -43.34 -14.15
CA LEU A 13 -43.83 -42.87 -14.55
C LEU A 13 -43.29 -41.97 -13.43
N VAL A 14 -42.52 -42.53 -12.49
CA VAL A 14 -41.78 -41.74 -11.51
C VAL A 14 -40.53 -41.23 -12.20
N THR A 15 -40.55 -39.99 -12.66
CA THR A 15 -39.31 -39.29 -13.05
C THR A 15 -38.57 -38.92 -11.75
N PRO A 16 -37.35 -39.43 -11.52
CA PRO A 16 -36.52 -38.88 -10.46
C PRO A 16 -36.02 -37.50 -10.91
N LEU A 17 -36.55 -36.45 -10.28
CA LEU A 17 -35.88 -35.14 -10.25
C LEU A 17 -34.63 -35.29 -9.39
N THR A 18 -33.50 -35.60 -10.01
CA THR A 18 -32.20 -35.42 -9.38
C THR A 18 -31.90 -33.92 -9.36
N ILE A 19 -32.16 -33.27 -8.23
CA ILE A 19 -31.66 -31.92 -7.97
C ILE A 19 -30.14 -32.05 -7.83
N SER A 20 -29.42 -31.84 -8.93
CA SER A 20 -27.97 -31.65 -8.88
C SER A 20 -27.72 -30.26 -8.30
N SER A 21 -27.38 -30.19 -7.02
CA SER A 21 -26.76 -28.99 -6.45
C SER A 21 -25.38 -28.87 -7.10
N VAL A 22 -25.27 -28.05 -8.14
CA VAL A 22 -23.98 -27.61 -8.66
C VAL A 22 -23.34 -26.75 -7.59
N LEU A 23 -22.35 -27.29 -6.87
CA LEU A 23 -21.43 -26.48 -6.09
C LEU A 23 -20.59 -25.68 -7.08
N ALA A 24 -21.00 -24.44 -7.32
CA ALA A 24 -20.17 -23.49 -8.06
C ALA A 24 -18.90 -23.24 -7.25
N ASN A 25 -17.78 -23.81 -7.69
CA ASN A 25 -16.46 -23.46 -7.20
C ASN A 25 -16.16 -22.03 -7.70
N PRO A 26 -16.10 -21.00 -6.85
CA PRO A 26 -15.83 -19.66 -7.32
C PRO A 26 -14.40 -19.61 -7.88
N ASN A 27 -14.31 -19.45 -9.20
CA ASN A 27 -13.04 -19.22 -9.86
C ASN A 27 -12.58 -17.78 -9.57
N TYR A 28 -11.67 -17.63 -8.61
CA TYR A 28 -11.13 -16.34 -8.18
C TYR A 28 -10.21 -15.67 -9.21
N ASN A 29 -9.98 -16.29 -10.38
CA ASN A 29 -9.06 -15.73 -11.38
C ASN A 29 -9.60 -14.45 -12.05
N ASN A 30 -10.90 -14.17 -11.96
CA ASN A 30 -11.52 -12.96 -12.54
C ASN A 30 -11.70 -11.81 -11.52
N VAL A 31 -11.36 -12.03 -10.26
CA VAL A 31 -11.41 -10.97 -9.23
C VAL A 31 -10.33 -9.91 -9.49
N SER A 32 -9.22 -10.30 -10.14
CA SER A 32 -8.14 -9.37 -10.50
C SER A 32 -8.51 -8.40 -11.64
N GLU A 33 -9.36 -8.80 -12.60
CA GLU A 33 -9.80 -7.89 -13.68
C GLU A 33 -10.91 -6.93 -13.24
N LYS A 34 -11.82 -7.36 -12.34
CA LYS A 34 -12.91 -6.49 -11.86
C LYS A 34 -12.55 -5.56 -10.69
N ILE A 35 -11.54 -5.88 -9.89
CA ILE A 35 -11.05 -4.97 -8.83
C ILE A 35 -10.15 -3.85 -9.39
N SER A 36 -9.60 -4.03 -10.60
CA SER A 36 -8.70 -3.05 -11.23
C SER A 36 -9.38 -1.72 -11.60
N GLN A 37 -10.71 -1.62 -11.57
CA GLN A 37 -11.44 -0.41 -11.98
C GLN A 37 -12.09 0.41 -10.85
N THR A 38 -12.07 -0.06 -9.59
CA THR A 38 -12.77 0.64 -8.48
C THR A 38 -11.90 1.00 -7.28
N ILE A 39 -10.67 0.51 -7.19
CA ILE A 39 -9.71 1.08 -6.22
C ILE A 39 -8.88 2.14 -6.96
N GLN A 40 -9.39 3.37 -6.97
CA GLN A 40 -8.52 4.55 -7.06
C GLN A 40 -7.59 4.49 -5.83
N VAL A 41 -6.49 3.74 -5.94
CA VAL A 41 -5.40 3.77 -4.97
C VAL A 41 -4.93 5.22 -4.99
N GLN A 42 -5.37 6.00 -4.01
CA GLN A 42 -4.85 7.34 -3.78
C GLN A 42 -3.36 7.19 -3.57
N ARG A 43 -2.59 7.41 -4.64
CA ARG A 43 -1.14 7.39 -4.62
C ARG A 43 -0.70 8.34 -3.49
N PRO A 44 -0.01 7.88 -2.43
CA PRO A 44 0.36 8.74 -1.31
C PRO A 44 1.37 9.86 -1.67
N GLY A 45 1.73 10.02 -2.95
CA GLY A 45 2.67 11.04 -3.43
C GLY A 45 2.09 12.44 -3.66
N ARG A 46 0.76 12.63 -3.58
CA ARG A 46 0.15 13.93 -3.94
C ARG A 46 0.30 15.03 -2.88
N ASN A 47 0.56 14.68 -1.63
CA ASN A 47 0.56 15.66 -0.52
C ASN A 47 1.87 16.45 -0.37
N GLN A 48 3.01 15.96 -0.86
CA GLN A 48 4.26 16.73 -0.81
C GLN A 48 4.33 17.82 -1.89
N ASN A 49 3.57 17.71 -2.97
CA ASN A 49 3.49 18.76 -4.00
C ASN A 49 2.69 19.99 -3.52
N ARG A 50 1.66 19.79 -2.70
CA ARG A 50 0.78 20.86 -2.22
C ARG A 50 1.46 21.97 -1.42
N ILE A 51 2.57 21.67 -0.72
CA ILE A 51 3.30 22.70 0.01
C ILE A 51 3.99 23.67 -0.95
N PHE A 52 4.60 23.15 -2.01
CA PHE A 52 5.37 23.98 -2.93
C PHE A 52 4.46 24.79 -3.84
N GLU A 53 3.26 24.30 -4.10
CA GLU A 53 2.17 25.05 -4.75
C GLU A 53 1.75 26.30 -3.95
N GLN A 54 2.01 26.34 -2.64
CA GLN A 54 1.64 27.46 -1.75
C GLN A 54 2.77 28.48 -1.53
N LEU A 55 3.97 28.24 -2.07
CA LEU A 55 5.16 29.09 -1.86
C LEU A 55 5.37 30.15 -2.95
N ASN A 56 4.45 30.28 -3.91
CA ASN A 56 4.54 31.20 -5.05
C ASN A 56 5.94 31.14 -5.72
N LEU A 57 6.40 29.92 -6.03
CA LEU A 57 7.70 29.69 -6.62
C LEU A 57 7.78 30.30 -8.02
N THR A 58 8.95 30.80 -8.40
CA THR A 58 9.22 31.09 -9.82
C THR A 58 9.30 29.80 -10.62
N GLU A 59 9.20 29.91 -11.95
CA GLU A 59 9.38 28.78 -12.87
C GLU A 59 10.75 28.14 -12.69
N GLU A 60 11.81 28.95 -12.62
CA GLU A 60 13.19 28.49 -12.38
C GLU A 60 13.34 27.76 -11.03
N GLN A 61 12.75 28.30 -9.95
CA GLN A 61 12.76 27.63 -8.64
C GLN A 61 12.03 26.29 -8.69
N THR A 62 10.90 26.24 -9.40
CA THR A 62 10.09 25.04 -9.57
C THR A 62 10.87 23.94 -10.29
N GLU A 63 11.52 24.28 -11.40
CA GLU A 63 12.37 23.36 -12.17
C GLU A 63 13.52 22.80 -11.32
N LYS A 64 14.24 23.68 -10.60
CA LYS A 64 15.33 23.26 -9.70
C LYS A 64 14.85 22.31 -8.62
N ILE A 65 13.73 22.61 -7.97
CA ILE A 65 13.16 21.75 -6.93
C ILE A 65 12.71 20.40 -7.49
N ILE A 66 12.13 20.37 -8.69
CA ILE A 66 11.76 19.13 -9.37
C ILE A 66 13.01 18.28 -9.65
N ALA A 67 14.08 18.88 -10.19
CA ALA A 67 15.33 18.18 -10.46
C ALA A 67 15.96 17.58 -9.18
N ILE A 68 16.05 18.37 -8.10
CA ILE A 68 16.56 17.92 -6.79
C ILE A 68 15.77 16.71 -6.27
N ARG A 69 14.45 16.72 -6.44
CA ARG A 69 13.58 15.61 -6.01
C ARG A 69 13.75 14.38 -6.87
N GLN A 70 13.91 14.56 -8.19
CA GLN A 70 14.11 13.45 -9.13
C GLN A 70 15.43 12.73 -8.87
N GLU A 71 16.50 13.48 -8.59
CA GLU A 71 17.83 12.94 -8.27
C GLU A 71 17.77 11.89 -7.14
N ASN A 72 17.03 12.18 -6.07
CA ASN A 72 16.97 11.32 -4.88
C ASN A 72 15.74 10.38 -4.89
N GLN A 73 14.89 10.45 -5.92
CA GLN A 73 13.58 9.77 -5.92
C GLN A 73 13.74 8.25 -5.86
N GLN A 74 14.66 7.69 -6.63
CA GLN A 74 14.86 6.24 -6.69
C GLN A 74 15.39 5.71 -5.36
N GLU A 75 16.36 6.39 -4.77
CA GLU A 75 16.98 5.98 -3.52
C GLU A 75 15.98 6.04 -2.35
N ILE A 76 15.21 7.13 -2.26
CA ILE A 76 14.15 7.27 -1.27
C ILE A 76 13.10 6.16 -1.42
N ARG A 77 12.71 5.82 -2.67
CA ARG A 77 11.75 4.73 -2.92
C ARG A 77 12.30 3.38 -2.45
N GLN A 78 13.55 3.09 -2.78
CA GLN A 78 14.20 1.84 -2.38
C GLN A 78 14.34 1.73 -0.86
N SER A 79 14.83 2.79 -0.20
CA SER A 79 14.97 2.84 1.26
C SER A 79 13.61 2.66 1.96
N LEU A 80 12.56 3.31 1.45
CA LEU A 80 11.21 3.14 1.97
C LEU A 80 10.67 1.70 1.79
N GLN A 81 10.97 1.05 0.67
CA GLN A 81 10.60 -0.34 0.44
C GLN A 81 11.33 -1.28 1.40
N ASN A 82 12.64 -1.10 1.57
CA ASN A 82 13.45 -1.88 2.50
C ASN A 82 12.93 -1.73 3.93
N LEU A 83 12.63 -0.50 4.35
CA LEU A 83 12.08 -0.21 5.67
C LEU A 83 10.73 -0.90 5.90
N ARG A 84 9.82 -0.87 4.92
CA ARG A 84 8.52 -1.55 5.00
C ARG A 84 8.68 -3.07 5.11
N ASN A 85 9.56 -3.65 4.31
CA ASN A 85 9.83 -5.09 4.34
C ASN A 85 10.39 -5.51 5.70
N ALA A 86 11.39 -4.79 6.21
CA ALA A 86 11.98 -5.07 7.52
C ALA A 86 10.98 -4.94 8.67
N GLN A 87 10.06 -3.97 8.61
CA GLN A 87 8.98 -3.83 9.59
C GLN A 87 7.96 -4.97 9.50
N ALA A 88 7.56 -5.37 8.30
CA ALA A 88 6.63 -6.49 8.11
C ALA A 88 7.22 -7.81 8.61
N GLU A 89 8.52 -8.03 8.36
CA GLU A 89 9.25 -9.19 8.85
C GLU A 89 9.38 -9.17 10.37
N LEU A 90 9.73 -8.02 10.98
CA LEU A 90 9.76 -7.87 12.43
C LEU A 90 8.39 -8.20 13.05
N ASN A 91 7.30 -7.66 12.49
CA ASN A 91 5.93 -7.95 12.97
C ASN A 91 5.60 -9.45 12.88
N THR A 92 6.03 -10.11 11.79
CA THR A 92 5.86 -11.56 11.61
C THR A 92 6.69 -12.36 12.61
N MET A 93 7.91 -11.92 12.92
CA MET A 93 8.76 -12.57 13.91
C MET A 93 8.19 -12.46 15.32
N ILE A 94 7.60 -11.31 15.67
CA ILE A 94 6.96 -11.06 16.98
C ILE A 94 5.75 -11.98 17.18
N THR A 95 4.92 -12.17 16.17
CA THR A 95 3.72 -13.03 16.25
C THR A 95 4.02 -14.51 15.99
N GLY A 96 5.20 -14.82 15.46
CA GLY A 96 5.68 -16.17 15.18
C GLY A 96 6.58 -16.73 16.30
N LYS A 97 7.71 -17.32 15.90
CA LYS A 97 8.68 -17.98 16.81
C LYS A 97 10.04 -17.27 16.85
N GLY A 98 10.09 -15.97 16.61
CA GLY A 98 11.34 -15.21 16.72
C GLY A 98 11.83 -15.21 18.17
N ASN A 99 13.08 -15.58 18.41
CA ASN A 99 13.67 -15.43 19.75
C ASN A 99 14.11 -13.98 20.00
N ASP A 100 14.30 -13.63 21.27
CA ASP A 100 14.66 -12.27 21.70
C ASP A 100 15.87 -11.67 20.97
N ASN A 101 16.90 -12.46 20.71
CA ASN A 101 18.11 -11.98 20.02
C ASN A 101 17.80 -11.66 18.55
N GLN A 102 17.07 -12.54 17.87
CA GLN A 102 16.64 -12.30 16.49
C GLN A 102 15.73 -11.07 16.38
N LEU A 103 14.80 -10.89 17.32
CA LEU A 103 13.92 -9.72 17.37
C LEU A 103 14.70 -8.42 17.58
N ARG A 104 15.65 -8.40 18.52
CA ARG A 104 16.51 -7.23 18.77
C ARG A 104 17.36 -6.89 17.56
N LYS A 105 17.94 -7.89 16.91
CA LYS A 105 18.72 -7.70 15.67
C LYS A 105 17.84 -7.09 14.57
N LYS A 106 16.64 -7.63 14.34
CA LYS A 106 15.73 -7.11 13.32
C LYS A 106 15.20 -5.72 13.65
N HIS A 107 14.94 -5.43 14.92
CA HIS A 107 14.61 -4.08 15.38
C HIS A 107 15.75 -3.09 15.12
N SER A 108 17.01 -3.48 15.36
CA SER A 108 18.17 -2.63 15.04
C SER A 108 18.27 -2.33 13.54
N GLU A 109 18.00 -3.32 12.68
CA GLU A 109 17.95 -3.12 11.23
C GLU A 109 16.88 -2.09 10.84
N VAL A 110 15.68 -2.19 11.44
CA VAL A 110 14.61 -1.20 11.23
C VAL A 110 15.04 0.21 11.68
N LEU A 111 15.76 0.34 12.80
CA LEU A 111 16.26 1.64 13.26
C LEU A 111 17.28 2.24 12.29
N ASN A 112 18.22 1.43 11.80
CA ASN A 112 19.23 1.88 10.83
C ASN A 112 18.57 2.35 9.54
N LEU A 113 17.63 1.58 8.99
CA LEU A 113 16.89 1.96 7.77
C LEU A 113 16.08 3.25 7.96
N ARG A 114 15.53 3.49 9.16
CA ARG A 114 14.85 4.76 9.47
C ARG A 114 15.83 5.93 9.47
N GLN A 115 17.01 5.74 10.05
CA GLN A 115 18.04 6.77 10.10
C GLN A 115 18.52 7.12 8.69
N GLU A 116 18.83 6.12 7.86
CA GLU A 116 19.24 6.32 6.47
C GLU A 116 18.17 7.08 5.67
N LEU A 117 16.90 6.69 5.80
CA LEU A 117 15.81 7.39 5.14
C LEU A 117 15.67 8.85 5.61
N ALA A 118 15.84 9.10 6.91
CA ALA A 118 15.78 10.44 7.47
C ALA A 118 16.94 11.32 6.94
N GLU A 119 18.14 10.76 6.84
CA GLU A 119 19.32 11.42 6.30
C GLU A 119 19.12 11.82 4.83
N LEU A 120 18.62 10.91 3.98
CA LEU A 120 18.31 11.22 2.57
C LEU A 120 17.27 12.35 2.43
N GLN A 121 16.22 12.30 3.26
CA GLN A 121 15.20 13.35 3.26
C GLN A 121 15.76 14.69 3.74
N PHE A 122 16.63 14.68 4.75
CA PHE A 122 17.28 15.88 5.24
C PHE A 122 18.23 16.49 4.21
N ASN A 123 19.04 15.68 3.52
CA ASN A 123 19.93 16.18 2.48
C ASN A 123 19.15 16.75 1.28
N THR A 124 18.03 16.13 0.90
CA THR A 124 17.11 16.69 -0.09
C THR A 124 16.53 18.03 0.38
N LEU A 125 16.22 18.15 1.67
CA LEU A 125 15.71 19.36 2.31
C LEU A 125 16.70 20.52 2.20
N LEU A 126 17.98 20.26 2.48
CA LEU A 126 19.05 21.26 2.42
C LEU A 126 19.20 21.82 1.01
N LYS A 127 19.21 20.94 0.00
CA LYS A 127 19.23 21.35 -1.42
C LYS A 127 18.04 22.24 -1.78
N ILE A 128 16.84 21.88 -1.33
CA ILE A 128 15.63 22.70 -1.57
C ILE A 128 15.72 24.06 -0.87
N ARG A 129 16.23 24.10 0.37
CA ARG A 129 16.39 25.33 1.14
C ARG A 129 17.24 26.35 0.41
N GLU A 130 18.29 25.91 -0.29
CA GLU A 130 19.19 26.78 -1.06
C GLU A 130 18.51 27.46 -2.26
N VAL A 131 17.36 26.94 -2.73
CA VAL A 131 16.59 27.49 -3.85
C VAL A 131 15.57 28.54 -3.40
N LEU A 132 15.13 28.48 -2.13
CA LEU A 132 14.05 29.31 -1.61
C LEU A 132 14.57 30.64 -1.04
N THR A 133 13.77 31.71 -1.13
CA THR A 133 14.07 32.97 -0.43
C THR A 133 13.81 32.85 1.08
N PRO A 134 14.36 33.76 1.91
CA PRO A 134 14.07 33.79 3.34
C PRO A 134 12.58 33.86 3.67
N GLU A 135 11.81 34.63 2.91
CA GLU A 135 10.35 34.78 3.09
C GLU A 135 9.61 33.48 2.74
N GLN A 136 10.01 32.82 1.63
CA GLN A 136 9.47 31.51 1.26
C GLN A 136 9.80 30.43 2.30
N LEU A 137 10.99 30.46 2.89
CA LEU A 137 11.38 29.55 3.98
C LEU A 137 10.54 29.75 5.24
N GLN A 138 10.23 31.00 5.61
CA GLN A 138 9.33 31.29 6.72
C GLN A 138 7.94 30.72 6.48
N GLU A 139 7.38 30.94 5.28
CA GLU A 139 6.06 30.41 4.94
C GLU A 139 6.05 28.89 4.91
N TRP A 140 7.10 28.30 4.35
CA TRP A 140 7.29 26.86 4.34
C TRP A 140 7.32 26.25 5.76
N SER A 141 7.99 26.91 6.71
CA SER A 141 8.01 26.50 8.12
C SER A 141 6.60 26.50 8.73
N LYS A 142 5.78 27.53 8.46
CA LYS A 142 4.39 27.60 8.95
C LYS A 142 3.54 26.47 8.38
N LEU A 143 3.65 26.22 7.06
CA LEU A 143 2.91 25.14 6.40
C LEU A 143 3.29 23.77 6.98
N MET A 144 4.58 23.57 7.30
CA MET A 144 5.06 22.34 7.95
C MET A 144 4.52 22.20 9.38
N GLN A 145 4.44 23.30 10.14
CA GLN A 145 3.87 23.30 11.48
C GLN A 145 2.37 22.97 11.45
N GLN A 146 1.58 23.64 10.61
CA GLN A 146 0.15 23.38 10.45
C GLN A 146 -0.13 21.91 10.10
N ARG A 147 0.70 21.33 9.22
CA ARG A 147 0.59 19.90 8.88
C ARG A 147 0.85 18.99 10.07
N ARG A 148 1.82 19.31 10.93
CA ARG A 148 2.08 18.53 12.16
C ARG A 148 0.90 18.62 13.10
N GLU A 149 0.34 19.81 13.29
CA GLU A 149 -0.84 20.04 14.13
C GLU A 149 -2.06 19.27 13.61
N SER A 150 -2.33 19.32 12.30
CA SER A 150 -3.45 18.57 11.67
C SER A 150 -3.33 17.04 11.79
N ARG A 151 -2.12 16.52 12.02
CA ARG A 151 -1.88 15.09 12.23
C ARG A 151 -2.01 14.68 13.69
N ASN A 152 -1.90 15.63 14.61
CA ASN A 152 -1.98 15.41 16.05
C ASN A 152 -3.37 15.72 16.62
N THR A 153 -4.29 16.28 15.83
CA THR A 153 -5.70 16.40 16.19
C THR A 153 -6.41 15.04 16.07
N PRO A 154 -7.02 14.52 17.15
CA PRO A 154 -7.68 13.20 17.19
C PRO A 154 -8.91 13.08 16.31
#